data_AF-A0A8T4MRT1-F1
#
_entry.id   AF-A0A8T4MRT1-F1
#
_cell.length_a   1.000
_cell.length_b   1.000
_cell.length_c   1.000
_cell.angle_alpha   90.00
_cell.angle_beta   90.00
_cell.angle_gamma   90.00
#
_symmetry.space_group_name_H-M   'P 1'
#
loop_
_entity.id
_entity.type
_entity.pdbx_description
1 polymer ?
#
loop_
_entity_poly.entity_id
_entity_poly.type
_entity_poly.pdbx_seq_one_letter_code
_entity_poly.pdbx_strand_id
1 'polypeptide(L)' 'MKYKHLGIGWKSKVMLKRATYSISINKLVADGNCLEKGNELYCYLTEDEKNRKCVIIYLDGEKKK' A
#
# COMPACT_ATOMS: atom_id res chain seq x y z
N MET A 1 -2.84 -0.09 -17.68
CA MET A 1 -2.98 1.06 -16.74
C MET A 1 -1.61 1.72 -16.59
N LYS A 2 -1.46 3.01 -16.98
CA LYS A 2 -0.16 3.71 -16.93
C LYS A 2 0.02 4.40 -15.58
N TYR A 3 0.84 3.81 -14.70
CA TYR A 3 1.29 4.46 -13.47
C TYR A 3 2.65 5.12 -13.68
N LYS A 4 2.85 6.30 -13.10
CA LYS A 4 4.17 6.94 -13.05
C LYS A 4 4.97 6.31 -11.90
N HIS A 5 6.15 5.80 -12.19
CA HIS A 5 7.06 5.35 -11.14
C HIS A 5 7.73 6.58 -10.49
N LEU A 6 7.63 6.68 -9.16
CA LEU A 6 8.22 7.80 -8.39
C LEU A 6 9.67 7.53 -7.93
N GLY A 7 10.30 6.45 -8.42
CA GLY A 7 11.69 6.12 -8.09
C GLY A 7 11.89 5.47 -6.72
N ILE A 8 10.81 5.13 -6.01
CA ILE A 8 10.85 4.45 -4.72
C ILE A 8 10.24 3.05 -4.90
N GLY A 9 11.04 2.02 -4.64
CA GLY A 9 10.63 0.62 -4.66
C GLY A 9 11.24 -0.14 -3.48
N TRP A 10 10.51 -1.09 -2.93
CA TRP A 10 10.97 -1.94 -1.83
C TRP A 10 10.37 -3.34 -1.94
N LYS A 11 10.96 -4.29 -1.21
CA LYS A 11 10.42 -5.65 -1.08
C LYS A 11 9.92 -5.83 0.34
N SER A 12 8.74 -6.42 0.48
CA SER A 12 8.15 -6.77 1.77
C SER A 12 7.87 -8.26 1.83
N LYS A 13 8.00 -8.85 3.01
CA LYS A 13 7.55 -10.22 3.27
C LYS A 13 6.08 -10.18 3.70
N VAL A 14 5.31 -11.14 3.23
CA VAL A 14 3.96 -11.40 3.75
C VAL A 14 4.09 -12.01 5.13
N MET A 15 3.40 -11.43 6.10
CA MET A 15 3.30 -11.93 7.46
C MET A 15 1.89 -12.46 7.69
N LEU A 16 1.77 -13.55 8.44
CA LEU A 16 0.49 -14.09 8.89
C LEU A 16 0.46 -14.05 10.42
N LYS A 17 -0.53 -13.34 10.97
CA LYS A 17 -0.81 -13.36 12.41
C LYS A 17 -2.27 -13.72 12.62
N ARG A 18 -2.51 -14.86 13.27
CA ARG A 18 -3.85 -15.43 13.43
C ARG A 18 -4.53 -15.59 12.06
N ALA A 19 -5.68 -14.95 11.85
CA ALA A 19 -6.45 -14.99 10.61
C ALA A 19 -6.18 -13.78 9.69
N THR A 20 -5.12 -13.01 9.93
CA THR A 20 -4.85 -11.76 9.19
C THR A 20 -3.47 -11.79 8.54
N TYR A 21 -3.46 -11.59 7.22
CA TYR A 21 -2.24 -11.35 6.45
C TYR A 21 -1.90 -9.86 6.45
N SER A 22 -0.60 -9.55 6.55
CA SER A 22 -0.11 -8.18 6.45
C SER A 22 1.19 -8.10 5.64
N ILE A 23 1.43 -6.93 5.06
CA ILE A 23 2.70 -6.57 4.43
C ILE A 23 3.17 -5.26 5.05
N SER A 24 4.47 -5.12 5.26
CA SER A 24 5.05 -3.86 5.74
C SER A 24 5.17 -2.85 4.59
N ILE A 25 4.91 -1.57 4.89
CA ILE A 25 5.24 -0.45 4.02
C ILE A 25 6.62 0.11 4.40
N ASN A 26 7.37 0.64 3.44
CA ASN A 26 8.64 1.31 3.72
C ASN A 26 8.40 2.57 4.56
N LYS A 27 9.25 2.81 5.57
CA LYS A 27 9.14 3.97 6.46
C LYS A 27 9.14 5.31 5.69
N LEU A 28 9.97 5.47 4.67
CA LEU A 28 10.03 6.70 3.87
C LEU A 28 8.72 6.99 3.13
N VAL A 29 8.00 5.94 2.74
CA VAL A 29 6.69 6.07 2.10
C VAL A 29 5.63 6.47 3.11
N ALA A 30 5.67 5.90 4.32
CA ALA A 30 4.77 6.30 5.40
C ALA A 30 5.01 7.75 5.83
N ASP A 31 6.25 8.10 6.16
CA ASP A 31 6.63 9.44 6.61
C ASP A 31 6.36 10.49 5.52
N GLY A 32 6.70 10.19 4.27
CA GLY A 32 6.50 11.10 3.13
C GLY A 32 5.04 11.32 2.73
N ASN A 33 4.12 10.49 3.23
CA ASN A 33 2.67 10.64 3.02
C ASN A 33 1.93 10.91 4.35
N CYS A 34 2.65 11.29 5.41
CA CYS A 34 2.07 11.62 6.72
C CYS A 34 1.15 10.52 7.28
N LEU A 35 1.49 9.25 7.04
CA LEU A 35 0.70 8.12 7.51
C LEU A 35 1.00 7.80 8.98
N GLU A 36 -0.05 7.78 9.78
CA GLU A 36 0.03 7.53 11.22
C GLU A 36 -0.69 6.25 11.62
N LYS A 37 -0.33 5.72 12.79
CA LYS A 37 -1.00 4.57 13.38
C LYS A 37 -2.49 4.89 13.57
N GLY A 38 -3.35 4.06 13.00
CA GLY A 38 -4.80 4.21 13.08
C GLY A 38 -5.43 4.91 11.89
N ASN A 39 -4.64 5.41 10.93
CA ASN A 39 -5.18 5.80 9.63
C ASN A 39 -5.73 4.58 8.88
N GLU A 40 -6.86 4.78 8.21
CA GLU A 40 -7.46 3.80 7.32
C GLU A 40 -7.03 4.11 5.89
N LEU A 41 -6.64 3.09 5.13
CA LEU A 41 -6.24 3.21 3.74
C LEU A 41 -7.16 2.38 2.86
N TYR A 42 -7.56 2.94 1.73
CA TYR A 42 -8.34 2.21 0.74
C TYR A 42 -7.43 1.31 -0.08
N CYS A 43 -7.71 0.01 -0.04
CA CYS A 43 -6.96 -1.02 -0.76
C CYS A 43 -7.88 -1.71 -1.78
N TYR A 44 -7.44 -1.80 -3.03
CA TYR A 44 -8.18 -2.47 -4.11
C TYR A 44 -7.33 -3.56 -4.74
N LEU A 45 -7.93 -4.74 -4.95
CA LEU A 45 -7.35 -5.77 -5.80
C LEU A 45 -7.62 -5.41 -7.27
N THR A 46 -6.59 -5.51 -8.11
CA THR A 46 -6.67 -5.17 -9.53
C THR A 46 -5.82 -6.13 -10.37
N GLU A 47 -5.91 -5.99 -11.69
CA GLU A 47 -5.14 -6.72 -12.69
C GLU A 47 -4.42 -5.75 -13.62
N ASP A 48 -3.17 -6.06 -13.96
CA ASP A 48 -2.44 -5.32 -14.98
C ASP A 48 -2.75 -5.85 -16.40
N GLU A 49 -2.19 -5.20 -17.43
CA GLU A 49 -2.38 -5.57 -18.85
C GLU A 49 -1.87 -6.98 -19.20
N LYS A 50 -1.15 -7.63 -18.29
CA LYS A 50 -0.64 -9.00 -18.42
C LYS A 50 -1.38 -9.98 -17.50
N ASN A 51 -2.57 -9.62 -17.00
CA ASN A 51 -3.38 -10.40 -16.06
C ASN A 51 -2.67 -10.72 -14.74
N ARG A 52 -1.67 -9.93 -14.34
CA ARG A 52 -1.02 -10.09 -13.04
C ARG A 52 -1.82 -9.37 -11.99
N LYS A 53 -2.20 -10.11 -10.94
CA LYS A 53 -2.88 -9.54 -9.77
C LYS A 53 -1.94 -8.58 -9.05
N CYS A 54 -2.44 -7.39 -8.74
CA CYS A 54 -1.74 -6.41 -7.92
C CYS A 54 -2.73 -5.71 -6.98
N VAL A 55 -2.19 -5.04 -5.96
CA VAL A 55 -2.98 -4.24 -5.02
C VAL A 55 -2.63 -2.79 -5.23
N ILE A 56 -3.65 -1.94 -5.35
CA ILE A 56 -3.51 -0.48 -5.29
C ILE A 56 -3.88 -0.06 -3.88
N ILE A 57 -2.99 0.69 -3.25
CA ILE A 57 -3.21 1.28 -1.93
C ILE A 57 -3.13 2.78 -2.13
N TYR A 58 -4.21 3.48 -1.81
CA TYR A 58 -4.23 4.93 -1.83
C TYR A 58 -3.65 5.45 -0.49
N LEU A 59 -2.68 6.37 -0.58
CA LEU A 59 -1.92 6.87 0.57
C LEU A 59 -2.44 8.21 1.11
N ASP A 60 -3.55 8.69 0.56
CA ASP A 60 -4.31 9.84 1.05
C ASP A 60 -5.19 9.40 2.23
N GLY A 61 -4.56 9.18 3.39
CA GLY A 61 -5.31 9.02 4.62
C GLY A 61 -6.14 10.28 4.87
N GLU A 62 -7.46 10.23 4.67
CA GLU A 62 -8.32 11.30 5.13
C GLU A 62 -8.18 11.40 6.65
N LYS A 63 -7.81 12.58 7.16
CA LYS A 63 -8.06 12.90 8.56
C LYS A 63 -9.57 12.83 8.74
N LYS A 64 -10.08 11.78 9.41
CA LYS A 64 -11.46 11.77 9.90
C LYS A 64 -11.69 13.10 10.63
N LYS A 65 -12.56 13.94 10.08
CA LYS A 65 -13.03 15.17 10.73
C LYS A 65 -13.81 14.83 11.99
#